data_AF-A0A3R5TMF6-F1
#
_entry.id   AF-A0A3R5TMF6-F1
#
_cell.length_a   1.000
_cell.length_b   1.000
_cell.length_c   1.000
_cell.angle_alpha   90.00
_cell.angle_beta   90.00
_cell.angle_gamma   90.00
#
_symmetry.space_group_name_H-M   'P 1'
#
loop_
_entity.id
_entity.type
_entity.pdbx_description
1 polymer ?
#
loop_
_entity_poly.entity_id
_entity_poly.type
_entity_poly.pdbx_seq_one_letter_code
_entity_poly.pdbx_strand_id
1 'polypeptide(L)'
;MALLWMKRGLEFIREFLYEIIRGEPDLSQAVTSAYSKTLRNYHGWVVRGVFAVAAKALPYRDVFISNLSVPGEEDTGTLYRQSLMSDIEQYITAMDVVIKILNDFYKLHDLNSNDTV
;
A
#
# COMPACT_ATOMS: atom_id res chain seq x y z
N MET A 1 -17.35 4.12 -10.72
CA MET A 1 -17.01 4.80 -9.45
C MET A 1 -16.35 3.89 -8.42
N ALA A 2 -16.96 2.79 -7.97
CA ALA A 2 -16.35 1.91 -6.95
C ALA A 2 -14.98 1.34 -7.36
N LEU A 3 -14.86 0.82 -8.59
CA LEU A 3 -13.60 0.27 -9.11
C LEU A 3 -12.48 1.31 -9.24
N LEU A 4 -12.81 2.59 -9.46
CA LEU A 4 -11.81 3.67 -9.54
C LEU A 4 -11.12 3.85 -8.18
N TRP A 5 -11.93 3.92 -7.12
CA TRP A 5 -11.43 4.04 -5.75
C TRP A 5 -10.70 2.77 -5.31
N MET A 6 -11.20 1.60 -5.69
CA MET A 6 -10.50 0.34 -5.44
C MET A 6 -9.11 0.32 -6.09
N LYS A 7 -9.00 0.71 -7.38
CA LYS A 7 -7.70 0.82 -8.08
C LYS A 7 -6.75 1.76 -7.35
N ARG A 8 -7.19 2.94 -6.93
CA ARG A 8 -6.37 3.90 -6.17
C ARG A 8 -5.92 3.35 -4.82
N GLY A 9 -6.79 2.61 -4.14
CA GLY A 9 -6.44 1.90 -2.91
C GLY A 9 -5.38 0.81 -3.15
N LEU A 10 -5.48 0.06 -4.24
CA LEU A 10 -4.48 -0.94 -4.63
C LEU A 10 -3.12 -0.28 -4.96
N GLU A 11 -3.12 0.84 -5.70
CA GLU A 11 -1.90 1.62 -5.96
C GLU A 11 -1.21 2.05 -4.66
N PHE A 12 -1.99 2.51 -3.67
CA PHE A 12 -1.47 2.86 -2.35
C PHE A 12 -0.88 1.66 -1.60
N ILE A 13 -1.60 0.52 -1.55
CA ILE A 13 -1.12 -0.70 -0.87
C ILE A 13 0.16 -1.21 -1.54
N ARG A 14 0.18 -1.24 -2.88
CA ARG A 14 1.37 -1.62 -3.67
C ARG A 14 2.56 -0.76 -3.30
N GLU A 15 2.41 0.56 -3.29
CA GLU A 15 3.52 1.45 -2.96
C GLU A 15 3.95 1.36 -1.50
N PHE A 16 3.02 1.14 -0.57
CA PHE A 16 3.36 0.92 0.83
C PHE A 16 4.19 -0.35 1.01
N LEU A 17 3.75 -1.47 0.42
CA LEU A 17 4.50 -2.74 0.43
C LEU A 17 5.86 -2.61 -0.28
N TYR A 18 5.94 -1.82 -1.35
CA TYR A 18 7.20 -1.53 -2.04
C TYR A 18 8.22 -0.81 -1.14
N GLU A 19 7.81 0.18 -0.34
CA GLU A 19 8.73 0.82 0.61
C GLU A 19 9.18 -0.16 1.72
N ILE A 20 8.33 -1.11 2.13
CA ILE A 20 8.67 -2.13 3.13
C ILE A 20 9.77 -3.07 2.62
N ILE A 21 9.68 -3.56 1.37
CA ILE A 21 10.70 -4.46 0.80
C ILE A 21 12.01 -3.74 0.51
N ARG A 22 11.97 -2.42 0.28
CA ARG A 22 13.18 -1.57 0.19
C ARG A 22 13.86 -1.35 1.53
N GLY A 23 13.26 -1.83 2.61
CA GLY A 23 13.86 -1.82 3.94
C GLY A 23 13.63 -0.53 4.71
N GLU A 24 12.61 0.27 4.38
CA GLU A 24 12.24 1.44 5.19
C GLU A 24 11.96 0.99 6.65
N PRO A 25 12.75 1.45 7.64
CA PRO A 25 12.57 1.04 9.03
C PRO A 25 11.32 1.66 9.68
N ASP A 26 10.91 2.86 9.25
CA ASP A 26 9.79 3.58 9.84
C ASP A 26 8.52 3.44 8.98
N LEU A 27 7.55 2.66 9.47
CA LEU A 27 6.29 2.46 8.75
C LEU A 27 5.48 3.76 8.57
N SER A 28 5.64 4.73 9.47
CA SER A 28 4.98 6.03 9.31
C SER A 28 5.55 6.78 8.10
N GLN A 29 6.86 6.67 7.86
CA GLN A 29 7.50 7.23 6.67
C GLN A 29 7.11 6.45 5.40
N ALA A 30 7.15 5.12 5.45
CA ALA A 30 6.73 4.26 4.34
C ALA A 30 5.29 4.55 3.89
N VAL A 31 4.34 4.59 4.83
CA VAL A 31 2.92 4.83 4.52
C VAL A 31 2.69 6.26 4.02
N THR A 32 3.41 7.24 4.56
CA THR A 32 3.28 8.65 4.16
C THR A 32 3.86 8.89 2.76
N SER A 33 4.98 8.23 2.43
CA SER A 33 5.55 8.21 1.08
C SER A 33 4.56 7.62 0.08
N ALA A 34 4.05 6.41 0.35
CA ALA A 34 3.07 5.74 -0.49
C ALA A 34 1.80 6.58 -0.70
N TYR A 35 1.26 7.17 0.38
CA TYR A 35 0.10 8.04 0.32
C TYR A 35 0.32 9.27 -0.55
N SER A 36 1.47 9.92 -0.40
CA SER A 36 1.84 11.12 -1.15
C SER A 36 1.95 10.86 -2.65
N LYS A 37 2.46 9.68 -3.03
CA LYS A 37 2.57 9.24 -4.43
C LYS A 37 1.23 8.83 -5.05
N THR A 38 0.21 8.52 -4.24
CA THR A 38 -1.03 7.87 -4.70
C THR A 38 -2.29 8.65 -4.27
N LEU A 39 -2.93 8.26 -3.16
CA LEU A 39 -4.24 8.72 -2.71
C LEU A 39 -4.30 10.21 -2.35
N ARG A 40 -3.19 10.84 -1.95
CA ARG A 40 -3.17 12.22 -1.48
C ARG A 40 -3.75 13.22 -2.50
N ASN A 41 -3.57 12.95 -3.79
CA ASN A 41 -4.08 13.79 -4.88
C ASN A 41 -5.61 13.80 -4.95
N TYR A 42 -6.26 12.77 -4.41
CA TYR A 42 -7.71 12.57 -4.48
C TYR A 42 -8.40 12.81 -3.13
N HIS A 43 -7.66 13.16 -2.08
CA HIS A 43 -8.20 13.47 -0.76
C HIS A 43 -8.14 14.97 -0.51
N GLY A 44 -9.24 15.55 -0.06
CA GLY A 44 -9.36 16.90 0.46
C GLY A 44 -8.71 17.05 1.84
N TRP A 45 -8.72 18.27 2.37
CA TRP A 45 -8.00 18.61 3.60
C TRP A 45 -8.46 17.82 4.83
N VAL A 46 -9.76 17.51 4.94
CA VAL A 46 -10.33 16.72 6.03
C VAL A 46 -9.78 15.29 6.01
N VAL A 47 -9.90 14.62 4.86
CA VAL A 47 -9.46 13.22 4.71
C VAL A 47 -7.94 13.10 4.84
N ARG A 48 -7.18 14.09 4.36
CA ARG A 48 -5.72 14.20 4.63
C ARG A 48 -5.42 14.26 6.13
N GLY A 49 -6.20 15.01 6.89
CA GLY A 49 -6.07 15.09 8.35
C GLY A 49 -6.34 13.76 9.05
N VAL A 50 -7.39 13.05 8.64
CA VAL A 50 -7.71 11.70 9.13
C VAL A 50 -6.58 10.72 8.82
N PHE A 51 -6.05 10.75 7.60
CA PHE A 51 -4.91 9.92 7.22
C PHE A 51 -3.68 10.20 8.09
N ALA A 52 -3.35 11.47 8.36
CA ALA A 52 -2.20 11.84 9.19
C ALA A 52 -2.30 11.30 10.63
N VAL A 53 -3.52 11.20 11.18
CA VAL A 53 -3.76 10.56 12.48
C VAL A 53 -3.60 9.05 12.37
N ALA A 54 -4.17 8.42 11.35
CA ALA A 54 -4.05 6.97 11.13
C ALA A 54 -2.60 6.53 10.91
N ALA A 55 -1.80 7.30 10.16
CA ALA A 55 -0.39 7.00 9.92
C ALA A 55 0.41 6.95 11.23
N LYS A 56 0.11 7.83 12.19
CA LYS A 56 0.76 7.84 13.52
C LYS A 56 0.33 6.68 14.42
N ALA A 57 -0.78 6.02 14.10
CA ALA A 57 -1.29 4.87 14.83
C ALA A 57 -0.72 3.53 14.31
N LEU A 58 0.15 3.57 13.29
CA LEU A 58 0.80 2.36 12.80
C LEU A 58 1.70 1.74 13.88
N PRO A 59 1.73 0.40 13.97
CA PRO A 59 2.63 -0.29 14.88
C PRO A 59 4.09 -0.14 14.43
N TYR A 60 5.03 -0.53 15.30
CA TYR A 60 6.42 -0.70 14.91
C TYR A 60 6.56 -1.73 13.77
N ARG A 61 7.58 -1.56 12.92
CA ARG A 61 7.82 -2.43 11.77
C ARG A 61 7.87 -3.91 12.14
N ASP A 62 8.53 -4.26 13.24
CA ASP A 62 8.62 -5.68 13.64
C ASP A 62 7.27 -6.26 14.05
N VAL A 63 6.44 -5.48 14.75
CA VAL A 63 5.08 -5.88 15.12
C VAL A 63 4.20 -6.01 13.87
N PHE A 64 4.35 -5.12 12.90
CA PHE A 64 3.65 -5.25 11.62
C PHE A 64 4.06 -6.52 10.88
N ILE A 65 5.37 -6.80 10.78
CA ILE A 65 5.90 -7.99 10.12
C ILE A 65 5.47 -9.28 10.82
N SER A 66 5.43 -9.30 12.16
CA SER A 66 4.91 -10.46 12.89
C SER A 66 3.42 -10.66 12.66
N ASN A 67 2.63 -9.58 12.50
CA ASN A 67 1.19 -9.68 12.24
C ASN A 67 0.86 -10.18 10.82
N LEU A 68 1.84 -10.28 9.93
CA LEU A 68 1.68 -10.88 8.61
C LEU A 68 1.91 -12.40 8.60
N SER A 69 2.25 -13.01 9.74
CA SER A 69 2.49 -14.45 9.81
C SER A 69 1.19 -15.23 9.73
N VAL A 70 1.31 -16.51 9.34
CA VAL A 70 0.16 -17.41 9.35
C VAL A 70 -0.26 -17.64 10.82
N PRO A 71 -1.56 -17.48 11.16
CA PRO A 71 -2.02 -17.69 12.52
C PRO A 71 -1.66 -19.09 13.03
N GLY A 72 -0.98 -19.16 14.17
CA GLY A 72 -0.51 -20.42 14.76
C GLY A 72 0.91 -20.82 14.37
N GLU A 73 1.59 -20.05 13.51
CA GLU A 73 3.02 -20.20 13.24
C GLU A 73 3.81 -19.14 14.04
N GLU A 74 4.75 -19.59 14.88
CA GLU A 74 5.65 -18.73 15.67
C GLU A 74 6.83 -18.18 14.85
N ASP A 75 6.83 -18.35 13.53
CA ASP A 75 8.01 -18.07 12.73
C ASP A 75 8.17 -16.55 12.54
N THR A 76 8.92 -15.93 13.46
CA THR A 76 9.36 -14.52 13.41
C THR A 76 10.86 -14.42 13.09
N GLY A 77 11.48 -15.56 12.74
CA GLY A 77 12.90 -15.69 12.49
C GLY A 77 13.36 -15.08 11.16
N THR A 78 14.66 -15.12 10.92
CA THR A 78 15.27 -14.60 9.68
C THR A 78 14.72 -15.27 8.43
N LEU A 79 14.44 -16.58 8.48
CA LEU A 79 13.89 -17.34 7.36
C LEU A 79 12.48 -16.87 7.01
N TYR A 80 11.58 -16.75 7.99
CA TYR A 80 10.26 -16.16 7.78
C TYR A 80 10.34 -14.79 7.13
N ARG A 81 11.20 -13.90 7.65
CA ARG A 81 11.32 -12.54 7.09
C ARG A 81 11.79 -12.57 5.65
N GLN A 82 12.73 -13.45 5.29
CA GLN A 82 13.18 -13.61 3.90
C GLN A 82 12.05 -14.12 2.99
N SER A 83 11.34 -15.17 3.41
CA SER A 83 10.20 -15.71 2.66
C SER A 83 9.10 -14.67 2.48
N LEU A 84 8.72 -13.97 3.56
CA LEU A 84 7.72 -12.90 3.51
C LEU A 84 8.12 -11.78 2.56
N MET A 85 9.39 -11.33 2.57
CA MET A 85 9.82 -10.28 1.64
C MET A 85 9.75 -10.76 0.19
N SER A 86 10.13 -12.01 -0.08
CA SER A 86 9.98 -12.64 -1.42
C SER A 86 8.52 -12.73 -1.84
N ASP A 87 7.62 -13.12 -0.93
CA ASP A 87 6.19 -13.23 -1.20
C ASP A 87 5.56 -11.86 -1.47
N ILE A 88 5.94 -10.84 -0.70
CA ILE A 88 5.51 -9.46 -0.95
C ILE A 88 5.99 -8.99 -2.32
N GLU A 89 7.24 -9.26 -2.70
CA GLU A 89 7.79 -8.89 -4.02
C GLU A 89 7.02 -9.54 -5.17
N GLN A 90 6.72 -10.83 -5.06
CA GLN A 90 5.88 -11.54 -6.05
C GLN A 90 4.47 -10.95 -6.10
N TYR A 91 3.89 -10.66 -4.94
CA TYR A 91 2.55 -10.11 -4.82
C TYR A 91 2.43 -8.73 -5.46
N ILE A 92 3.36 -7.80 -5.18
CA ILE A 92 3.32 -6.47 -5.78
C ILE A 92 3.59 -6.51 -7.30
N THR A 93 4.43 -7.45 -7.76
CA THR A 93 4.69 -7.65 -9.20
C THR A 93 3.42 -8.10 -9.94
N ALA A 94 2.68 -9.05 -9.36
CA ALA A 94 1.39 -9.47 -9.91
C ALA A 94 0.35 -8.33 -9.85
N MET A 95 0.33 -7.57 -8.75
CA MET A 95 -0.57 -6.43 -8.58
C MET A 95 -0.31 -5.33 -9.63
N ASP A 96 0.95 -5.07 -9.97
CA ASP A 96 1.32 -4.09 -11.01
C ASP A 96 0.71 -4.43 -12.37
N VAL A 97 0.63 -5.70 -12.73
CA VAL A 97 -0.02 -6.14 -13.97
C VAL A 97 -1.50 -5.76 -13.97
N VAL A 98 -2.21 -6.04 -12.87
CA VAL A 98 -3.64 -5.73 -12.73
C VAL A 98 -3.88 -4.22 -12.70
N ILE A 99 -3.09 -3.47 -11.91
CA ILE A 99 -3.15 -2.01 -11.82
C ILE A 99 -2.91 -1.39 -13.20
N LYS A 100 -1.93 -1.89 -13.97
CA LYS A 100 -1.65 -1.42 -15.33
C LYS A 100 -2.85 -1.60 -16.25
N ILE A 101 -3.45 -2.79 -16.27
CA ILE A 101 -4.65 -3.08 -17.07
C ILE A 101 -5.79 -2.12 -16.72
N LEU A 102 -6.04 -1.91 -15.42
CA LEU A 102 -7.07 -0.98 -14.96
C LEU A 102 -6.74 0.46 -15.36
N ASN A 103 -5.50 0.91 -15.20
CA ASN A 103 -5.07 2.25 -15.60
C ASN A 103 -5.25 2.49 -17.10
N ASP A 104 -4.82 1.54 -17.93
CA ASP A 104 -4.93 1.63 -19.38
C ASP A 104 -6.41 1.68 -19.80
N PHE A 105 -7.27 0.85 -19.21
CA PHE A 105 -8.72 0.88 -19.43
C PHE A 105 -9.35 2.23 -19.07
N TYR A 106 -9.05 2.75 -17.87
CA TYR A 106 -9.61 4.01 -17.39
C TYR A 106 -9.14 5.21 -18.21
N LYS A 107 -7.89 5.20 -18.67
CA LYS A 107 -7.33 6.23 -19.53
C LYS A 107 -7.94 6.18 -20.93
N LEU A 108 -8.07 4.99 -21.51
CA LEU A 108 -8.63 4.78 -22.85
C LEU A 108 -10.07 5.28 -22.96
N HIS A 109 -10.86 5.11 -21.89
CA HIS A 109 -12.28 5.46 -21.87
C HIS A 109 -12.59 6.79 -21.17
N ASP A 110 -11.58 7.58 -20.80
CA ASP A 110 -11.74 8.87 -20.09
C ASP A 110 -12.58 8.76 -18.80
N LEU A 111 -12.35 7.70 -18.03
CA LEU A 111 -13.09 7.40 -16.79
C LEU A 111 -12.33 7.82 -15.53
N ASN A 112 -11.14 8.41 -15.67
CA ASN A 112 -10.27 8.77 -14.55
C ASN A 112 -10.57 10.18 -14.02
N SER A 113 -11.70 10.33 -13.32
CA SER A 113 -12.09 11.60 -12.69
C SER A 113 -11.02 12.10 -11.71
N ASN A 114 -10.74 13.40 -11.68
CA ASN A 114 -9.83 14.02 -10.70
C ASN A 114 -10.53 14.56 -9.45
N ASP A 115 -11.79 14.18 -9.23
CA ASP A 115 -12.56 14.65 -8.08
C ASP A 115 -11.92 14.21 -6.77
N THR A 116 -11.95 15.11 -5.78
CA THR A 116 -11.43 14.88 -4.44
C THR A 116 -12.54 14.55 -3.45
N VAL A 117 -12.27 13.66 -2.50
CA VAL A 117 -13.14 13.35 -1.34
C VAL A 117 -12.59 13.90 -0.04
#